data_AF-A0A7S2JGH5-F1
#
_entry.id   AF-A0A7S2JGH5-F1
#
_cell.length_a   1.000
_cell.length_b   1.000
_cell.length_c   1.000
_cell.angle_alpha   90.00
_cell.angle_beta   90.00
_cell.angle_gamma   90.00
#
_symmetry.space_group_name_H-M   'P 1'
#
loop_
_entity.id
_entity.type
_entity.pdbx_description
1 polymer ?
#
loop_
_entity_poly.entity_id
_entity_poly.type
_entity_poly.pdbx_seq_one_letter_code
_entity_poly.pdbx_strand_id
1 'polypeptide(L)'
;RVLAATTAPAAQARPDAPGVSMAAFYDRYSACVDGACLVRLADGTERRAAAVRKGDVLATPGGARAEVMCVLRTDAPGGKFALAELEGGLRVTAHHPVFAGGHWRFPADIAIVEEVACECVCSFLLAEG
;
A
#
# COMPACT_ATOMS: atom_id res chain seq x y z
N ARG A 1 -34.99 -25.79 -42.01
CA ARG A 1 -35.36 -25.02 -40.79
C ARG A 1 -34.13 -25.01 -39.87
N VAL A 2 -33.16 -24.15 -40.21
CA VAL A 2 -32.68 -22.95 -39.46
C VAL A 2 -31.93 -23.33 -38.17
N LEU A 3 -30.59 -23.32 -38.26
CA LEU A 3 -29.66 -23.24 -37.13
C LEU A 3 -29.63 -21.78 -36.66
N ALA A 4 -29.98 -21.52 -35.40
CA ALA A 4 -29.86 -20.20 -34.79
C ALA A 4 -28.46 -20.05 -34.19
N ALA A 5 -27.68 -19.11 -34.73
CA ALA A 5 -26.44 -18.65 -34.11
C ALA A 5 -26.77 -17.78 -32.90
N THR A 6 -26.20 -18.09 -31.73
CA THR A 6 -26.28 -17.23 -30.55
C THR A 6 -25.13 -16.24 -30.59
N THR A 7 -25.45 -14.94 -30.53
CA THR A 7 -24.46 -13.86 -30.51
C THR A 7 -24.02 -13.62 -29.07
N ALA A 8 -22.71 -13.55 -28.82
CA ALA A 8 -22.18 -13.12 -27.52
C ALA A 8 -22.58 -11.65 -27.24
N PRO A 9 -22.85 -11.27 -25.98
CA PRO A 9 -23.16 -9.88 -25.65
C PRO A 9 -21.91 -9.01 -25.80
N ALA A 10 -22.10 -7.80 -26.33
CA ALA A 10 -21.06 -6.79 -26.42
C ALA A 10 -20.56 -6.40 -25.02
N ALA A 11 -19.24 -6.36 -24.85
CA ALA A 11 -18.61 -5.88 -23.62
C ALA A 11 -18.98 -4.40 -23.38
N GLN A 12 -19.67 -4.12 -22.28
CA GLN A 12 -19.89 -2.75 -21.83
C GLN A 12 -18.58 -2.16 -21.31
N ALA A 13 -18.22 -0.99 -21.85
CA ALA A 13 -17.08 -0.23 -21.39
C ALA A 13 -17.27 0.14 -19.90
N ARG A 14 -16.23 -0.07 -19.10
CA ARG A 14 -16.20 0.42 -17.72
C ARG A 14 -16.25 1.96 -17.76
N PRO A 15 -17.08 2.61 -16.93
CA PRO A 15 -17.05 4.06 -16.84
C PRO A 15 -15.66 4.50 -16.38
N ASP A 16 -15.15 5.57 -16.98
CA ASP A 16 -13.92 6.21 -16.54
C ASP A 16 -14.08 6.60 -15.06
N ALA A 17 -13.16 6.13 -14.22
CA ALA A 17 -13.09 6.59 -12.84
C ALA A 17 -12.92 8.12 -12.86
N PRO A 18 -13.64 8.87 -12.01
CA PRO A 18 -13.46 10.32 -11.94
C PRO A 18 -11.97 10.62 -11.74
N GLY A 19 -11.43 11.51 -12.57
CA GLY A 19 -10.02 11.87 -12.52
C GLY A 19 -9.67 12.35 -11.12
N VAL A 20 -8.92 11.55 -10.37
CA VAL A 20 -8.41 11.95 -9.06
C VAL A 20 -7.34 12.99 -9.31
N SER A 21 -7.53 14.21 -8.78
CA SER A 21 -6.51 15.24 -8.86
C SER A 21 -5.23 14.74 -8.22
N MET A 22 -4.08 14.92 -8.88
CA MET A 22 -2.78 14.57 -8.29
C MET A 22 -2.50 15.34 -6.99
N ALA A 23 -3.16 16.49 -6.79
CA ALA A 23 -3.08 17.25 -5.54
C ALA A 23 -3.65 16.48 -4.33
N ALA A 24 -4.57 15.54 -4.55
CA ALA A 24 -5.10 14.68 -3.49
C ALA A 24 -4.03 13.77 -2.86
N PHE A 25 -2.90 13.56 -3.54
CA PHE A 25 -1.76 12.79 -3.05
C PHE A 25 -0.62 13.67 -2.50
N TYR A 26 -0.75 15.00 -2.58
CA TYR A 26 0.29 15.94 -2.17
C TYR A 26 0.19 16.28 -0.67
N ASP A 27 0.36 15.25 0.18
CA ASP A 27 0.47 15.40 1.63
C ASP A 27 1.88 14.99 2.09
N ARG A 28 2.53 15.83 2.89
CA ARG A 28 3.82 15.55 3.54
C ARG A 28 3.77 14.37 4.52
N TYR A 29 2.58 13.93 4.93
CA TYR A 29 2.34 12.74 5.71
C TYR A 29 1.92 11.54 4.84
N SER A 30 2.03 11.62 3.51
CA SER A 30 1.55 10.56 2.62
C SER A 30 2.48 9.35 2.52
N ALA A 31 1.86 8.18 2.35
CA ALA A 31 2.46 6.96 1.83
C ALA A 31 3.65 6.34 2.59
N CYS A 32 3.65 6.39 3.93
CA CYS A 32 4.64 5.68 4.75
C CYS A 32 4.02 4.63 5.69
N VAL A 33 4.81 3.61 6.02
CA VAL A 33 4.47 2.52 6.94
C VAL A 33 5.35 2.61 8.19
N ASP A 34 4.84 2.27 9.36
CA ASP A 34 5.66 2.19 10.58
C ASP A 34 6.82 1.19 10.39
N GLY A 35 8.03 1.64 10.72
CA GLY A 35 9.25 0.84 10.61
C GLY A 35 9.24 -0.47 11.43
N ALA A 36 8.41 -0.57 12.46
CA ALA A 36 8.24 -1.76 13.27
C ALA A 36 7.30 -2.81 12.67
N CYS A 37 6.46 -2.44 11.68
CA CYS A 37 5.58 -3.39 11.00
C CYS A 37 6.39 -4.44 10.23
N LEU A 38 5.81 -5.64 10.10
CA LEU A 38 6.42 -6.74 9.36
C LEU A 38 6.09 -6.65 7.87
N VAL A 39 7.10 -6.91 7.05
CA VAL A 39 7.03 -7.03 5.61
C VAL A 39 7.43 -8.45 5.25
N ARG A 40 6.65 -9.09 4.39
CA ARG A 40 6.96 -10.44 3.90
C ARG A 40 7.93 -10.38 2.72
N LEU A 41 9.00 -11.15 2.82
CA LEU A 41 9.99 -11.35 1.77
C LEU A 41 9.55 -12.46 0.80
N ALA A 42 10.16 -12.51 -0.37
CA ALA A 42 9.83 -13.50 -1.41
C ALA A 42 10.14 -14.96 -1.02
N ASP A 43 10.98 -15.18 -0.01
CA ASP A 43 11.27 -16.50 0.55
C ASP A 43 10.24 -16.94 1.62
N GLY A 44 9.23 -16.12 1.90
CA GLY A 44 8.20 -16.36 2.89
C GLY A 44 8.57 -15.95 4.31
N THR A 45 9.81 -15.49 4.54
CA THR A 45 10.21 -14.92 5.83
C THR A 45 9.64 -13.52 6.02
N GLU A 46 9.64 -13.03 7.25
CA GLU A 46 9.15 -11.70 7.59
C GLU A 46 10.27 -10.88 8.23
N ARG A 47 10.29 -9.59 7.90
CA ARG A 47 11.27 -8.64 8.40
C ARG A 47 10.59 -7.32 8.75
N ARG A 48 11.08 -6.63 9.77
CA ARG A 48 10.63 -5.26 10.06
C ARG A 48 10.86 -4.35 8.85
N ALA A 49 9.91 -3.47 8.57
CA ALA A 49 10.00 -2.48 7.49
C ALA A 49 11.28 -1.64 7.60
N ALA A 50 11.68 -1.22 8.81
CA ALA A 50 12.92 -0.50 9.06
C ALA A 50 14.20 -1.30 8.78
N ALA A 51 14.11 -2.63 8.68
CA ALA A 51 15.22 -3.51 8.36
C ALA A 51 15.28 -3.92 6.87
N VAL A 52 14.29 -3.54 6.07
CA VAL A 52 14.32 -3.71 4.61
C VAL A 52 15.41 -2.84 3.99
N ARG A 53 16.10 -3.35 2.98
CA ARG A 53 17.21 -2.70 2.27
C ARG A 53 16.99 -2.79 0.77
N LYS A 54 17.66 -1.90 0.03
CA LYS A 54 17.78 -2.02 -1.42
C LYS A 54 18.32 -3.41 -1.79
N GLY A 55 17.73 -4.04 -2.80
CA GLY A 55 18.06 -5.39 -3.25
C GLY A 55 17.32 -6.51 -2.52
N ASP A 56 16.63 -6.24 -1.40
CA ASP A 56 15.68 -7.21 -0.84
C ASP A 56 14.54 -7.44 -1.85
N VAL A 57 14.01 -8.66 -1.89
CA VAL A 57 12.87 -9.02 -2.74
C VAL A 57 11.66 -9.25 -1.87
N LEU A 58 10.63 -8.43 -2.05
CA LEU A 58 9.38 -8.51 -1.27
C LEU A 58 8.36 -9.39 -1.98
N ALA A 59 7.53 -10.07 -1.19
CA ALA A 59 6.34 -10.72 -1.70
C ALA A 59 5.27 -9.66 -1.98
N THR A 60 4.63 -9.71 -3.16
CA THR A 60 3.54 -8.82 -3.53
C THR A 60 2.23 -9.61 -3.70
N PRO A 61 1.06 -8.94 -3.68
CA PRO A 61 -0.22 -9.61 -3.87
C PRO A 61 -0.26 -10.46 -5.16
N GLY A 62 -0.97 -11.58 -5.12
CA GLY A 62 -1.09 -12.50 -6.27
C GLY A 62 0.11 -13.43 -6.46
N GLY A 63 1.05 -13.48 -5.52
CA GLY A 63 2.23 -14.36 -5.58
C GLY A 63 3.37 -13.82 -6.46
N ALA A 64 3.26 -12.57 -6.90
CA ALA A 64 4.34 -11.86 -7.54
C ALA A 64 5.41 -11.42 -6.51
N ARG A 65 6.52 -10.91 -7.02
CA ARG A 65 7.69 -10.51 -6.23
C ARG A 65 8.35 -9.32 -6.89
N ALA A 66 8.82 -8.39 -6.07
CA ALA A 66 9.43 -7.16 -6.55
C ALA A 66 10.68 -6.82 -5.74
N GLU A 67 11.75 -6.43 -6.43
CA GLU A 67 12.99 -5.98 -5.81
C GLU A 67 12.84 -4.54 -5.29
N VAL A 68 13.36 -4.29 -4.09
CA VAL A 68 13.42 -2.94 -3.51
C VAL A 68 14.52 -2.14 -4.19
N MET A 69 14.13 -1.11 -4.95
CA MET A 69 15.05 -0.19 -5.63
C MET A 69 15.56 0.90 -4.70
N CYS A 70 14.71 1.37 -3.80
CA CYS A 70 15.02 2.43 -2.85
C CYS A 70 14.21 2.25 -1.57
N VAL A 71 14.81 2.64 -0.44
CA VAL A 71 14.14 2.74 0.86
C VAL A 71 14.23 4.19 1.30
N LEU A 72 13.09 4.85 1.43
CA LEU A 72 12.99 6.13 2.11
C LEU A 72 12.67 5.87 3.57
N ARG A 73 13.55 6.30 4.47
CA ARG A 73 13.33 6.23 5.92
C ARG A 73 13.25 7.64 6.48
N THR A 74 12.21 7.91 7.25
CA THR A 74 12.01 9.17 7.96
C THR A 74 11.97 8.87 9.45
N ASP A 75 13.00 9.30 10.17
CA ASP A 75 13.01 9.23 11.63
C ASP A 75 11.93 10.13 12.24
N ALA A 76 11.34 9.70 13.35
CA ALA A 76 10.36 10.46 14.10
C ALA A 76 11.06 11.46 15.04
N PRO A 77 11.01 12.77 14.77
CA PRO A 77 11.54 13.74 15.72
C PRO A 77 10.67 13.71 16.99
N GLY A 78 11.22 13.22 18.11
CA GLY A 78 10.46 13.02 19.36
C GLY A 78 9.84 11.62 19.52
N GLY A 79 10.12 10.68 18.61
CA GLY A 79 9.74 9.27 18.77
C GLY A 79 8.25 8.97 18.60
N LYS A 80 7.51 9.84 17.91
CA LYS A 80 6.08 9.67 17.64
C LYS A 80 5.71 10.05 16.20
N PHE A 81 4.69 9.38 15.68
CA PHE A 81 4.00 9.74 14.44
C PHE A 81 2.49 9.62 14.62
N ALA A 82 1.73 10.43 13.88
CA ALA A 82 0.30 10.23 13.71
C ALA A 82 0.06 9.07 12.73
N LEU A 83 -0.42 7.94 13.23
CA LEU A 83 -0.63 6.72 12.45
C LEU A 83 -2.04 6.17 12.69
N ALA A 84 -2.60 5.56 11.66
CA ALA A 84 -3.78 4.71 11.77
C ALA A 84 -3.35 3.26 11.93
N GLU A 85 -3.94 2.57 12.90
CA GLU A 85 -3.79 1.12 13.05
C GLU A 85 -4.97 0.41 12.37
N LEU A 86 -4.64 -0.45 11.40
CA LEU A 86 -5.59 -1.27 10.66
C LEU A 86 -5.63 -2.69 11.24
N GLU A 87 -6.65 -3.46 10.84
CA GLU A 87 -6.76 -4.87 11.21
C GLU A 87 -5.47 -5.64 10.89
N GLY A 88 -5.05 -6.51 11.83
CA GLY A 88 -3.78 -7.24 11.72
C GLY A 88 -2.54 -6.46 12.20
N GLY A 89 -2.71 -5.26 12.77
CA GLY A 89 -1.63 -4.49 13.41
C GLY A 89 -0.76 -3.69 12.44
N LEU A 90 -1.24 -3.48 11.20
CA LEU A 90 -0.58 -2.60 10.24
C LEU A 90 -0.78 -1.14 10.68
N ARG A 91 0.32 -0.43 10.92
CA ARG A 91 0.32 0.99 11.26
C ARG A 91 0.87 1.81 10.11
N VAL A 92 0.08 2.75 9.61
CA VAL A 92 0.37 3.52 8.39
C VAL A 92 -0.06 4.97 8.56
N THR A 93 0.54 5.87 7.79
CA THR A 93 0.13 7.28 7.82
C THR A 93 -1.27 7.47 7.23
N ALA A 94 -1.95 8.53 7.67
CA ALA A 94 -3.36 8.83 7.36
C ALA A 94 -3.72 8.72 5.86
N HIS A 95 -2.83 9.16 4.98
CA HIS A 95 -3.03 9.18 3.52
C HIS A 95 -2.13 8.19 2.77
N HIS A 96 -1.74 7.08 3.41
CA HIS A 96 -1.09 5.95 2.73
C HIS A 96 -2.15 5.11 2.00
N PRO A 97 -2.18 5.03 0.65
CA PRO A 97 -3.19 4.21 -0.03
C PRO A 97 -3.09 2.73 0.39
N VAL A 98 -4.18 2.18 0.90
CA VAL A 98 -4.28 0.75 1.25
C VAL A 98 -5.36 0.08 0.43
N PHE A 99 -5.14 -1.19 0.06
CA PHE A 99 -6.14 -1.99 -0.62
C PHE A 99 -6.94 -2.80 0.42
N ALA A 100 -8.15 -2.35 0.74
CA ALA A 100 -9.00 -2.91 1.78
C ALA A 100 -10.42 -3.14 1.26
N GLY A 101 -10.98 -4.33 1.51
CA GLY A 101 -12.33 -4.68 1.05
C GLY A 101 -12.51 -4.58 -0.47
N GLY A 102 -11.47 -4.90 -1.25
CA GLY A 102 -11.48 -4.86 -2.71
C GLY A 102 -11.36 -3.46 -3.34
N HIS A 103 -11.10 -2.43 -2.54
CA HIS A 103 -11.01 -1.04 -3.00
C HIS A 103 -9.77 -0.36 -2.43
N TRP A 104 -9.22 0.61 -3.17
CA TRP A 104 -8.23 1.52 -2.62
C TRP A 104 -8.89 2.53 -1.71
N ARG A 105 -8.34 2.72 -0.51
CA ARG A 105 -8.84 3.63 0.52
C ARG A 105 -7.69 4.31 1.25
N PHE A 106 -7.96 5.41 1.91
CA PHE A 106 -7.02 5.98 2.87
C PHE A 106 -7.31 5.47 4.28
N PRO A 107 -6.29 5.18 5.10
CA PRO A 107 -6.44 4.78 6.50
C PRO A 107 -7.29 5.75 7.32
N ALA A 108 -7.18 7.06 7.07
CA ALA A 108 -8.02 8.06 7.73
C ALA A 108 -9.52 7.90 7.48
N ASP A 109 -9.92 7.23 6.39
CA ASP A 109 -11.33 6.99 6.05
C ASP A 109 -11.89 5.71 6.72
N ILE A 110 -11.02 4.85 7.24
CA ILE A 110 -11.39 3.50 7.69
C ILE A 110 -10.89 3.14 9.09
N ALA A 111 -10.08 4.00 9.71
CA ALA A 111 -9.53 3.80 11.05
C ALA A 111 -9.24 5.13 11.74
N ILE A 112 -9.07 5.08 13.06
CA ILE A 112 -8.71 6.24 13.88
C ILE A 112 -7.20 6.50 13.72
N VAL A 113 -6.84 7.77 13.50
CA VAL A 113 -5.44 8.23 13.47
C VAL A 113 -5.08 8.78 14.85
N GLU A 114 -4.01 8.26 15.45
CA GLU A 114 -3.55 8.67 16.77
C GLU A 114 -2.03 8.91 16.78
N GLU A 115 -1.55 9.77 17.68
CA GLU A 115 -0.11 9.89 17.93
C GLU A 115 0.40 8.68 18.72
N VAL A 116 1.18 7.83 18.07
CA VAL A 116 1.73 6.61 18.66
C VAL A 116 3.25 6.66 18.69
N ALA A 117 3.83 5.89 19.61
CA ALA A 117 5.27 5.67 19.63
C ALA A 117 5.71 5.00 18.31
N CYS A 118 6.65 5.65 17.63
CA CYS A 118 7.15 5.24 16.33
C CYS A 118 8.57 5.76 16.18
N GLU A 119 9.53 4.89 15.90
CA GLU A 119 10.93 5.29 15.71
C GLU A 119 11.13 5.96 14.35
N CYS A 120 10.56 5.36 13.31
CA CYS A 120 10.65 5.84 11.94
C CYS A 120 9.49 5.30 11.11
N VAL A 121 9.23 5.98 10.01
CA VAL A 121 8.35 5.48 8.95
C VAL A 121 9.16 5.20 7.69
N CYS A 122 8.74 4.22 6.91
CA CYS A 122 9.41 3.77 5.70
C CYS A 122 8.49 3.80 4.48
N SER A 123 9.07 4.11 3.32
CA SER A 123 8.45 3.93 2.02
C SER A 123 9.43 3.22 1.09
N PHE A 124 8.91 2.38 0.19
CA PHE A 124 9.70 1.53 -0.68
C PHE A 124 9.39 1.84 -2.14
N LEU A 125 10.43 2.12 -2.92
CA LEU A 125 10.32 2.08 -4.36
C LEU A 125 10.63 0.65 -4.80
N LEU A 126 9.68 0.01 -5.47
CA LEU A 126 9.83 -1.34 -5.97
C LEU A 126 10.09 -1.30 -7.48
N ALA A 127 10.86 -2.27 -7.99
CA ALA A 127 10.98 -2.49 -9.42
C ALA A 127 9.59 -2.83 -10.01
N GLU A 128 9.38 -2.55 -11.30
CA GLU A 128 8.19 -3.03 -12.00
C GLU A 128 8.07 -4.56 -11.85
N GLY A 129 6.86 -5.01 -11.57
CA GLY A 129 6.49 -6.42 -11.45
C GLY A 129 5.47 -6.82 -12.49
#